data_AF-A0A1R3WV03-F1
#
_entry.id   AF-A0A1R3WV03-F1
#
_cell.length_a   1.000
_cell.length_b   1.000
_cell.length_c   1.000
_cell.angle_alpha   90.00
_cell.angle_beta   90.00
_cell.angle_gamma   90.00
#
_symmetry.space_group_name_H-M   'P 1'
#
loop_
_entity.id
_entity.type
_entity.pdbx_description
1 polymer ?
#
loop_
_entity_poly.entity_id
_entity_poly.type
_entity_poly.pdbx_seq_one_letter_code
_entity_poly.pdbx_strand_id
1 'polypeptide(L)' 'MTGYELDEIMTVRWPLIMRRVMADGSDKWLMGFVRSIARHAKRPSWRPTPRQEQVMRRLVVEMSTMPGMGGEVIERG' A
#
# COMPACT_ATOMS: atom_id res chain seq x y z
N MET A 1 1.40 -7.95 11.58
CA MET A 1 1.16 -6.49 11.45
C MET A 1 0.21 -6.10 12.55
N THR A 2 0.42 -4.99 13.25
CA THR A 2 -0.54 -4.55 14.28
C THR A 2 -1.83 -4.05 13.62
N GLY A 3 -2.93 -4.00 14.38
CA GLY A 3 -4.19 -3.44 13.87
C GLY A 3 -4.06 -1.98 13.44
N TYR A 4 -3.31 -1.18 14.21
CA TYR A 4 -3.03 0.22 13.89
C TYR A 4 -2.18 0.36 12.61
N GLU A 5 -1.11 -0.43 12.48
CA GLU A 5 -0.29 -0.45 11.25
C GLU A 5 -1.14 -0.79 10.01
N LEU A 6 -2.03 -1.77 10.14
CA LEU A 6 -2.92 -2.15 9.04
C LEU A 6 -3.86 -1.01 8.66
N ASP A 7 -4.47 -0.34 9.65
CA ASP A 7 -5.37 0.78 9.42
C ASP A 7 -4.66 1.96 8.73
N GLU A 8 -3.46 2.31 9.20
CA GLU A 8 -2.63 3.34 8.56
C GLU A 8 -2.29 2.97 7.11
N ILE A 9 -1.87 1.72 6.87
CA ILE A 9 -1.57 1.23 5.52
C ILE A 9 -2.80 1.34 4.65
N MET A 10 -3.96 0.84 5.09
CA MET A 10 -5.16 0.81 4.26
C MET A 10 -5.73 2.19 3.97
N THR A 11 -5.66 3.12 4.93
CA THR A 11 -6.25 4.45 4.82
C THR A 11 -5.34 5.44 4.09
N VAL A 12 -4.04 5.41 4.38
CA VAL A 12 -3.10 6.43 3.90
C VAL A 12 -2.27 5.93 2.72
N ARG A 13 -1.72 4.71 2.82
CA ARG A 13 -0.67 4.24 1.89
C ARG A 13 -1.21 3.43 0.72
N TRP A 14 -2.21 2.58 0.97
CA TRP A 14 -2.75 1.64 0.00
C TRP A 14 -3.39 2.32 -1.23
N PRO A 15 -4.09 3.46 -1.11
CA PRO A 15 -4.61 4.18 -2.28
C PRO A 15 -3.49 4.61 -3.24
N LEU A 16 -2.34 5.03 -2.71
CA LEU A 16 -1.18 5.45 -3.49
C LEU A 16 -0.51 4.26 -4.18
N ILE A 17 -0.30 3.16 -3.44
CA ILE A 17 0.21 1.89 -3.97
C ILE A 17 -0.69 1.41 -5.11
N MET A 18 -2.00 1.38 -4.89
CA MET A 18 -2.96 0.93 -5.89
C MET A 18 -2.91 1.81 -7.14
N ARG A 19 -2.92 3.14 -6.99
CA ARG A 19 -2.80 4.06 -8.13
C ARG A 19 -1.54 3.80 -8.94
N ARG A 20 -0.39 3.62 -8.28
CA ARG A 20 0.90 3.40 -8.95
C ARG A 20 0.97 2.06 -9.67
N VAL A 21 0.64 0.96 -9.00
CA VAL A 21 0.62 -0.39 -9.60
C VAL A 21 -0.33 -0.44 -10.79
N MET A 22 -1.48 0.21 -10.67
CA MET A 22 -2.47 0.28 -11.73
C MET A 22 -2.03 1.12 -12.93
N ALA A 23 -1.29 2.21 -12.70
CA ALA A 23 -0.75 3.06 -13.75
C ALA A 23 0.42 2.41 -14.49
N ASP A 24 1.30 1.69 -13.78
CA ASP A 24 2.39 0.92 -14.38
C ASP A 24 1.85 -0.24 -15.23
N GLY A 25 0.93 -1.04 -14.68
CA GLY A 25 0.16 -2.03 -15.43
C GLY A 25 0.97 -3.20 -16.01
N SER A 26 2.28 -3.28 -15.74
CA SER A 26 3.18 -4.29 -16.31
C SER A 26 3.03 -5.65 -15.62
N ASP A 27 2.84 -5.66 -14.29
CA ASP A 27 2.67 -6.87 -13.49
C ASP A 27 1.17 -7.15 -13.20
N LYS A 28 0.58 -8.05 -14.00
CA LYS A 28 -0.83 -8.45 -13.85
C LYS A 28 -1.12 -9.16 -12.53
N TRP A 29 -0.15 -9.90 -11.99
CA TRP A 29 -0.30 -10.55 -10.70
C TRP A 29 -0.38 -9.51 -9.58
N LEU A 30 0.53 -8.53 -9.60
CA LEU A 30 0.56 -7.46 -8.61
C LEU A 30 -0.70 -6.59 -8.66
N MET A 31 -1.20 -6.28 -9.85
CA MET A 31 -2.48 -5.60 -10.03
C MET A 31 -3.63 -6.38 -9.39
N GLY A 32 -3.67 -7.71 -9.57
CA GLY A 32 -4.65 -8.59 -8.95
C GLY A 32 -4.52 -8.58 -7.43
N PHE A 33 -3.29 -8.67 -6.93
CA PHE A 33 -2.98 -8.65 -5.52
C PHE A 33 -3.47 -7.36 -4.85
N VAL A 34 -3.09 -6.18 -5.36
CA VAL A 34 -3.45 -4.89 -4.71
C VAL A 34 -4.95 -4.65 -4.66
N ARG A 35 -5.66 -5.05 -5.73
CA ARG A 35 -7.13 -5.03 -5.78
C ARG A 35 -7.75 -6.00 -4.80
N SER A 36 -7.19 -7.20 -4.65
CA SER A 36 -7.72 -8.20 -3.73
C SER A 36 -7.67 -7.72 -2.28
N ILE A 37 -6.56 -7.09 -1.87
CA ILE A 37 -6.41 -6.53 -0.52
C ILE A 37 -7.41 -5.40 -0.30
N ALA A 38 -7.52 -4.46 -1.23
CA ALA A 38 -8.49 -3.35 -1.14
C ALA A 38 -9.94 -3.86 -1.04
N ARG A 39 -10.26 -4.96 -1.73
CA ARG A 39 -11.59 -5.59 -1.63
C ARG A 39 -11.82 -6.22 -0.26
N HIS A 40 -10.86 -7.01 0.24
CA HIS A 40 -11.01 -7.70 1.52
C HIS A 40 -11.04 -6.72 2.70
N ALA A 41 -10.27 -5.64 2.64
CA ALA A 41 -10.18 -4.62 3.67
C ALA A 41 -11.52 -3.90 3.95
N LYS A 42 -12.51 -4.01 3.05
CA LYS A 42 -13.88 -3.53 3.31
C LYS A 42 -14.58 -4.26 4.47
N ARG A 43 -14.09 -5.45 4.86
CA ARG A 43 -14.63 -6.23 5.97
C ARG A 43 -13.91 -5.85 7.27
N PRO A 44 -14.59 -5.32 8.31
CA PRO A 44 -13.94 -4.84 9.53
C PRO A 44 -13.11 -5.89 10.29
N SER A 45 -13.54 -7.15 10.23
CA SER A 45 -12.85 -8.28 10.87
C SER A 45 -11.73 -8.89 10.02
N TRP A 46 -11.56 -8.45 8.77
CA TRP A 46 -10.52 -9.00 7.92
C TRP A 46 -9.14 -8.60 8.42
N ARG A 47 -8.22 -9.57 8.38
CA ARG A 47 -6.80 -9.38 8.60
C ARG A 47 -6.05 -10.09 7.46
N PRO A 48 -4.96 -9.51 6.96
CA PRO A 48 -4.10 -10.17 5.99
C PRO A 48 -3.50 -11.45 6.58
N THR A 49 -3.27 -12.45 5.74
CA THR A 49 -2.45 -13.60 6.11
C THR A 49 -0.98 -13.19 6.28
N PRO A 50 -0.15 -13.97 6.99
CA PRO A 50 1.28 -13.64 7.14
C PRO A 50 2.01 -13.39 5.80
N ARG A 51 1.65 -14.16 4.76
CA ARG A 51 2.21 -13.96 3.42
C ARG A 51 1.72 -12.66 2.77
N GLN A 52 0.44 -12.33 2.93
CA GLN A 52 -0.09 -11.04 2.45
C GLN A 52 0.59 -9.88 3.16
N GLU A 53 0.78 -9.97 4.48
CA GLU A 53 1.49 -8.94 5.25
C GLU A 53 2.90 -8.70 4.73
N GLN A 54 3.66 -9.76 4.43
CA GLN A 54 5.01 -9.63 3.88
C GLN A 54 5.02 -8.85 2.56
N VAL A 55 4.11 -9.17 1.64
CA VAL A 55 3.98 -8.47 0.35
C VAL A 55 3.52 -7.03 0.57
N MET A 56 2.55 -6.79 1.45
CA MET A 56 2.07 -5.45 1.79
C MET A 56 3.20 -4.57 2.34
N ARG A 57 3.99 -5.08 3.30
CA ARG A 57 5.13 -4.35 3.88
C ARG A 57 6.18 -4.03 2.83
N ARG A 58 6.49 -5.00 1.95
CA ARG A 58 7.43 -4.78 0.84
C ARG A 58 6.98 -3.64 -0.06
N LEU A 59 5.73 -3.63 -0.49
CA LEU A 59 5.18 -2.56 -1.35
C LEU A 59 5.22 -1.19 -0.68
N VAL A 60 4.98 -1.13 0.63
CA VAL A 60 5.07 0.12 1.41
C VAL A 60 6.52 0.64 1.45
N VAL A 61 7.51 -0.23 1.66
CA VAL A 61 8.93 0.14 1.65
C VAL A 61 9.35 0.62 0.26
N GLU A 62 9.01 -0.12 -0.79
CA GLU A 62 9.33 0.23 -2.18
C GLU A 62 8.73 1.58 -2.61
N MET A 63 7.54 1.92 -2.11
CA MET A 63 6.94 3.25 -2.32
C MET A 63 7.68 4.37 -1.60
N SER A 64 8.24 4.10 -0.42
CA SER A 64 8.89 5.11 0.42
C SER A 64 10.31 5.44 -0.05
N THR A 65 10.95 4.54 -0.80
CA THR A 65 12.32 4.71 -1.31
C THR A 65 12.38 5.42 -2.67
N MET A 66 11.24 5.75 -3.27
CA MET A 66 11.19 6.43 -4.56
C MET A 66 11.25 7.96 -4.41
N PRO A 67 12.23 8.65 -5.03
CA PRO A 67 12.29 10.11 -5.01
C PRO A 67 11.04 10.70 -5.66
N GLY A 68 10.35 11.60 -4.96
CA GLY A 68 9.14 12.28 -5.43
C GLY A 68 7.84 11.96 -4.68
N MET A 69 7.87 11.08 -3.67
CA MET A 69 6.75 10.81 -2.75
C MET A 69 7.10 10.98 -1.26
N GLY A 70 8.36 11.29 -0.93
CA GLY A 70 8.71 11.89 0.34
C GLY A 70 8.34 13.37 0.24
N GLY A 71 7.43 13.84 1.08
CA GLY A 71 6.83 15.16 1.00
C GLY A 71 7.82 16.26 0.63
N GLU A 72 7.38 17.14 -0.26
CA GLU A 72 7.96 18.46 -0.42
C GLU A 72 8.05 19.08 0.98
N VAL A 73 9.25 19.06 1.56
CA VAL A 73 9.57 19.87 2.73
C VAL A 73 9.58 21.29 2.21
N ILE A 74 8.42 21.94 2.22
CA ILE A 74 8.32 23.38 2.01
C ILE A 74 8.98 24.01 3.25
N GLU A 75 10.29 24.22 3.19
CA GLU A 75 10.98 25.14 4.10
C GLU A 75 10.39 26.52 3.84
N ARG A 76 9.50 26.96 4.74
CA ARG A 76 9.09 28.37 4.79
C ARG A 76 10.26 29.17 5.36
N GLY A 77 10.99 29.82 4.46
CA GLY A 77 11.82 30.99 4.78
C GLY A 77 10.98 32.25 4.98
#